data_AF-A0A7W8YAD7-F1
#
_entry.id   AF-A0A7W8YAD7-F1
#
_cell.length_a   1.000
_cell.length_b   1.000
_cell.length_c   1.000
_cell.angle_alpha   90.00
_cell.angle_beta   90.00
_cell.angle_gamma   90.00
#
_symmetry.space_group_name_H-M   'P 1'
#
loop_
_entity.id
_entity.type
_entity.pdbx_description
1 polymer ?
#
loop_
_entity_poly.entity_id
_entity_poly.type
_entity_poly.pdbx_seq_one_letter_code
_entity_poly.pdbx_strand_id
1 'polypeptide(L)'
;MSANEFAGLLCGLGLGSGLFLFLTRIPRFRRSTFADRIAPQLRAGRMHSALLSSRDVGGSFGPLGRILAPFVQDLIRRSSGISPMGEQLKRRIAKAGLELSVSEFRAQQLMWAGIGLGLAIFFTIVSVPNQNFNPMLSLVLVIGLPICGFLLRDWWLGETISRRAQKILGQFPNVAELMALSVAAGESTLGALERVRRSTDGELSEEFGRVLADVRSGRGLGEALRSMAKRVDQDIMTRFVDAMLVATDRGTPLAQVMRDQAQDVRDAAKRELMETAGKKELSMLFPVVFGILPLTVIFAVFPGITLFDFSF
;
A
#
# COMPACT_ATOMS: atom_id res chain seq x y z
N MET A 1 5.68 48.65 3.41
CA MET A 1 5.35 47.35 2.80
C MET A 1 4.36 47.58 1.69
N SER A 2 4.75 47.26 0.46
CA SER A 2 3.86 47.45 -0.70
C SER A 2 2.72 46.42 -0.65
N ALA A 3 1.55 46.75 -1.21
CA ALA A 3 0.41 45.83 -1.29
C ALA A 3 0.78 44.48 -1.94
N ASN A 4 1.81 44.50 -2.80
CA ASN A 4 2.35 43.34 -3.50
C ASN A 4 3.17 42.42 -2.57
N GLU A 5 3.87 42.97 -1.58
CA GLU A 5 4.58 42.17 -0.55
C GLU A 5 3.60 41.44 0.36
N PHE A 6 2.47 42.09 0.71
CA PHE A 6 1.43 41.49 1.54
C PHE A 6 0.68 40.37 0.81
N ALA A 7 0.38 40.58 -0.48
CA ALA A 7 -0.21 39.56 -1.35
C ALA A 7 0.74 38.37 -1.57
N GLY A 8 2.04 38.63 -1.74
CA GLY A 8 3.06 37.60 -1.85
C GLY A 8 3.18 36.75 -0.57
N LEU A 9 3.10 37.37 0.60
CA LEU A 9 3.18 36.69 1.89
C LEU A 9 1.91 35.88 2.18
N LEU A 10 0.71 36.38 1.82
CA LEU A 10 -0.54 35.64 1.93
C LEU A 10 -0.61 34.45 0.96
N CYS A 11 -0.15 34.61 -0.28
CA CYS A 11 -0.03 33.51 -1.23
C CYS A 11 1.03 32.50 -0.77
N GLY A 12 2.16 32.95 -0.22
CA GLY A 12 3.19 32.09 0.35
C GLY A 12 2.71 31.28 1.56
N LEU A 13 1.92 31.88 2.45
CA LEU A 13 1.30 31.17 3.58
C LEU A 13 0.17 30.24 3.13
N GLY A 14 -0.62 30.62 2.12
CA GLY A 14 -1.64 29.75 1.53
C GLY A 14 -1.04 28.50 0.87
N LEU A 15 0.03 28.69 0.08
CA LEU A 15 0.74 27.61 -0.58
C LEU A 15 1.62 26.81 0.39
N GLY A 16 2.25 27.46 1.35
CA GLY A 16 3.01 26.82 2.42
C GLY A 16 2.10 25.97 3.29
N SER A 17 0.92 26.47 3.66
CA SER A 17 -0.07 25.70 4.43
C SER A 17 -0.68 24.56 3.61
N GLY A 18 -0.93 24.75 2.30
CA GLY A 18 -1.38 23.70 1.39
C GLY A 18 -0.34 22.61 1.13
N LEU A 19 0.93 22.98 0.91
CA LEU A 19 2.05 22.05 0.75
C LEU A 19 2.38 21.35 2.07
N PHE A 20 2.27 22.05 3.20
CA PHE A 20 2.45 21.49 4.53
C PHE A 20 1.32 20.52 4.87
N LEU A 21 0.06 20.82 4.54
CA LEU A 21 -1.07 19.88 4.67
C LEU A 21 -0.95 18.70 3.69
N PHE A 22 -0.40 18.91 2.49
CA PHE A 22 -0.10 17.84 1.53
C PHE A 22 1.02 16.93 2.04
N LEU A 23 2.13 17.49 2.56
CA LEU A 23 3.27 16.75 3.13
C LEU A 23 2.94 16.07 4.47
N THR A 24 2.10 16.69 5.31
CA THR A 24 1.67 16.08 6.58
C THR A 24 0.58 15.03 6.38
N ARG A 25 -0.19 15.10 5.28
CA ARG A 25 -1.17 14.07 4.88
C ARG A 25 -0.56 12.96 4.01
N ILE A 26 0.67 13.14 3.52
CA ILE A 26 1.51 12.07 2.96
C ILE A 26 1.85 11.09 4.11
N PRO A 27 1.29 9.87 4.13
CA PRO A 27 1.54 8.89 5.21
C PRO A 27 2.92 8.22 5.09
N ARG A 28 3.81 8.79 4.27
CA ARG A 28 5.11 8.22 3.88
C ARG A 28 6.14 8.28 5.02
N PHE A 29 5.87 9.03 6.09
CA PHE A 29 6.68 9.06 7.31
C PHE A 29 6.03 8.48 8.57
N ARG A 30 4.88 7.78 8.46
CA ARG A 30 4.40 6.96 9.58
C ARG A 30 5.29 5.72 9.69
N ARG A 31 6.42 5.87 10.40
CA ARG A 31 7.13 4.73 10.98
C ARG A 31 6.11 3.93 11.78
N SER A 32 5.95 2.66 11.46
CA SER A 32 5.10 1.73 12.21
C SER A 32 5.53 1.79 13.67
N THR A 33 4.70 2.47 14.47
CA THR A 33 4.96 2.64 15.89
C THR A 33 4.69 1.30 16.57
N PHE A 34 5.36 1.02 17.69
CA PHE A 34 5.22 -0.20 18.48
C PHE A 34 3.74 -0.58 18.75
N ALA A 35 2.83 0.41 18.80
CA ALA A 35 1.38 0.23 18.86
C ALA A 35 0.78 -0.55 17.67
N ASP A 36 1.28 -0.40 16.43
CA ASP A 36 0.84 -1.18 15.25
C ASP A 36 1.23 -2.66 15.33
N ARG A 37 2.25 -3.01 16.13
CA ARG A 37 2.70 -4.40 16.33
C ARG A 37 1.85 -5.14 17.38
N ILE A 38 1.19 -4.42 18.28
CA ILE A 38 0.39 -4.98 19.38
C ILE A 38 -1.12 -4.86 19.11
N ALA A 39 -1.53 -4.00 18.16
CA ALA A 39 -2.91 -3.86 17.72
C ALA A 39 -3.66 -5.17 17.37
N PRO A 40 -3.01 -6.23 16.83
CA PRO A 40 -3.69 -7.50 16.58
C PRO A 40 -4.09 -8.26 17.85
N GLN A 41 -3.44 -8.01 18.99
CA GLN A 41 -3.67 -8.74 20.25
C GLN A 41 -4.71 -8.06 21.16
N LEU A 42 -5.15 -6.85 20.82
CA LEU A 42 -6.12 -6.06 21.60
C LEU A 42 -7.56 -6.09 21.04
N ARG A 43 -7.78 -6.70 19.88
CA ARG A 43 -9.13 -6.83 19.29
C ARG A 43 -9.75 -8.18 19.64
N ALA A 44 -9.97 -8.40 20.93
CA ALA A 44 -10.80 -9.50 21.39
C ALA A 44 -12.26 -9.26 20.96
N GLY A 45 -12.75 -10.13 20.08
CA GLY A 45 -14.14 -10.59 20.03
C GLY A 45 -15.21 -9.56 19.69
N ARG A 46 -15.43 -9.29 18.39
CA ARG A 46 -16.79 -8.98 17.88
C ARG A 46 -16.97 -9.60 16.49
N MET A 47 -17.63 -10.75 16.43
CA MET A 47 -18.19 -11.29 15.19
C MET A 47 -19.13 -10.24 14.59
N HIS A 48 -18.82 -9.72 13.40
CA HIS A 48 -19.77 -8.92 12.62
C HIS A 48 -20.33 -9.79 11.50
N SER A 49 -21.65 -9.98 11.54
CA SER A 49 -22.45 -10.67 10.54
C SER A 49 -22.33 -9.95 9.19
N ALA A 50 -21.75 -10.64 8.21
CA ALA A 50 -21.60 -10.16 6.83
C ALA A 50 -22.93 -10.04 6.06
N LEU A 51 -24.06 -10.45 6.66
CA LEU A 51 -25.39 -10.46 6.03
C LEU A 51 -26.20 -9.17 6.24
N LEU A 52 -25.76 -8.26 7.11
CA LEU A 52 -26.41 -6.96 7.38
C LEU A 52 -25.70 -5.76 6.76
N SER A 53 -24.71 -6.00 5.89
CA SER A 53 -24.12 -4.94 5.08
C SER A 53 -25.01 -4.65 3.87
N SER A 54 -26.18 -4.06 4.09
CA SER A 54 -26.79 -3.16 3.10
C SER A 54 -25.87 -1.96 2.99
N ARG A 55 -24.81 -2.12 2.18
CA ARG A 55 -23.79 -1.09 1.97
C ARG A 55 -24.37 -0.07 1.03
N ASP A 56 -24.75 1.07 1.60
CA ASP A 56 -24.95 2.28 0.83
C ASP A 56 -23.78 2.43 -0.15
N VAL A 57 -24.12 2.48 -1.44
CA VAL A 57 -23.22 2.88 -2.52
C VAL A 57 -23.01 4.40 -2.37
N GLY A 58 -22.35 4.77 -1.28
CA GLY A 58 -21.90 6.10 -0.95
C GLY A 58 -20.39 6.12 -1.15
N GLY A 59 -19.96 6.31 -2.39
CA GLY A 59 -18.58 6.69 -2.66
C GLY A 59 -18.18 7.85 -1.76
N SER A 60 -16.90 7.92 -1.41
CA SER A 60 -16.29 8.84 -0.43
C SER A 60 -16.60 10.34 -0.59
N PHE A 61 -17.39 10.78 -1.58
CA PHE A 61 -17.74 12.17 -1.82
C PHE A 61 -19.15 12.35 -2.42
N GLY A 62 -20.16 12.47 -1.55
CA GLY A 62 -21.35 13.34 -1.68
C GLY A 62 -22.08 13.50 -3.04
N PRO A 63 -22.89 14.57 -3.19
CA PRO A 63 -23.74 14.82 -4.37
C PRO A 63 -22.96 15.04 -5.67
N LEU A 64 -21.74 15.57 -5.58
CA LEU A 64 -20.87 15.85 -6.74
C LEU A 64 -20.50 14.58 -7.53
N GLY A 65 -20.38 13.43 -6.85
CA GLY A 65 -20.14 12.14 -7.51
C GLY A 65 -21.31 11.68 -8.39
N ARG A 66 -22.55 12.10 -8.09
CA ARG A 66 -23.74 11.74 -8.89
C ARG A 66 -23.88 12.55 -10.17
N ILE A 67 -23.35 13.78 -10.18
CA ILE A 67 -23.46 14.69 -11.34
C ILE A 67 -22.41 14.35 -12.41
N LEU A 68 -21.21 13.90 -12.00
CA LEU A 68 -20.13 13.52 -12.91
C LEU A 68 -20.19 12.04 -13.37
N ALA A 69 -21.00 11.21 -12.72
CA ALA A 69 -21.17 9.80 -13.07
C ALA A 69 -21.55 9.53 -14.54
N PRO A 70 -22.53 10.23 -15.17
CA PRO A 70 -22.94 9.89 -16.54
C PRO A 70 -21.85 10.25 -17.57
N PHE A 71 -21.14 11.37 -17.39
CA PHE A 71 -20.10 11.82 -18.32
C PHE A 71 -18.88 10.88 -18.32
N VAL A 72 -18.53 10.35 -17.15
CA VAL A 72 -17.44 9.38 -16.98
C VAL A 72 -17.84 8.02 -17.57
N GLN A 73 -19.09 7.59 -17.43
CA GLN A 73 -19.58 6.32 -17.96
C GLN A 73 -19.61 6.29 -19.50
N ASP A 74 -19.94 7.41 -20.16
CA ASP A 74 -19.96 7.49 -21.64
C ASP A 74 -18.56 7.51 -22.25
N LEU A 75 -17.58 8.16 -21.60
CA LEU A 75 -16.18 8.10 -22.03
C LEU A 75 -15.59 6.69 -21.89
N ILE A 76 -16.00 5.94 -20.86
CA ILE A 76 -15.51 4.58 -20.60
C ILE A 76 -16.10 3.56 -21.58
N ARG A 77 -17.39 3.67 -21.93
CA ARG A 77 -18.02 2.78 -22.93
C ARG A 77 -17.39 2.90 -24.32
N ARG A 78 -16.90 4.09 -24.67
CA ARG A 78 -16.24 4.34 -25.95
C ARG A 78 -14.78 3.86 -25.98
N SER A 79 -14.17 3.59 -24.82
CA SER A 79 -12.76 3.18 -24.72
C SER A 79 -12.55 1.73 -24.24
N SER A 80 -13.60 0.95 -23.99
CA SER A 80 -13.48 -0.42 -23.44
C SER A 80 -13.39 -1.54 -24.48
N GLY A 81 -13.22 -1.20 -25.76
CA GLY A 81 -12.85 -2.17 -26.79
C GLY A 81 -11.34 -2.46 -26.76
N ILE A 82 -10.96 -3.60 -26.17
CA ILE A 82 -9.67 -4.30 -26.38
C ILE A 82 -8.44 -3.54 -25.84
N SER A 83 -8.11 -3.72 -24.56
CA SER A 83 -6.86 -3.24 -23.98
C SER A 83 -6.20 -4.33 -23.11
N PRO A 84 -5.07 -4.93 -23.55
CA PRO A 84 -4.24 -5.84 -22.75
C PRO A 84 -3.78 -5.26 -21.40
N MET A 85 -3.82 -3.93 -21.25
CA MET A 85 -3.45 -3.21 -20.02
C MET A 85 -4.52 -3.27 -18.93
N GLY A 86 -5.77 -3.61 -19.27
CA GLY A 86 -6.85 -3.77 -18.28
C GLY A 86 -6.65 -4.97 -17.35
N GLU A 87 -6.16 -6.08 -17.89
CA GLU A 87 -5.93 -7.32 -17.13
C GLU A 87 -4.81 -7.18 -16.10
N GLN A 88 -3.72 -6.48 -16.43
CA GLN A 88 -2.64 -6.23 -15.48
C GLN A 88 -3.11 -5.35 -14.30
N LEU A 89 -3.90 -4.31 -14.59
CA LEU A 89 -4.47 -3.44 -13.57
C LEU A 89 -5.49 -4.18 -12.70
N LYS A 90 -6.35 -5.02 -13.30
CA LYS A 90 -7.27 -5.89 -12.57
C LYS A 90 -6.53 -6.80 -11.59
N ARG A 91 -5.40 -7.39 -12.01
CA ARG A 91 -4.52 -8.19 -11.13
C ARG A 91 -3.94 -7.34 -10.00
N ARG A 92 -3.44 -6.12 -10.27
CA ARG A 92 -2.92 -5.21 -9.23
C ARG A 92 -3.99 -4.82 -8.21
N ILE A 93 -5.21 -4.53 -8.66
CA ILE A 93 -6.35 -4.21 -7.79
C ILE A 93 -6.72 -5.42 -6.93
N ALA A 94 -6.77 -6.62 -7.52
CA ALA A 94 -7.01 -7.85 -6.77
C ALA A 94 -5.93 -8.13 -5.71
N LYS A 95 -4.65 -7.92 -6.04
CA LYS A 95 -3.53 -8.00 -5.07
C LYS A 95 -3.70 -7.01 -3.91
N ALA A 96 -4.19 -5.80 -4.21
CA ALA A 96 -4.48 -4.79 -3.19
C ALA A 96 -5.65 -5.18 -2.27
N GLY A 97 -6.42 -6.22 -2.61
CA GLY A 97 -7.61 -6.63 -1.86
C GLY A 97 -8.80 -5.70 -2.02
N LEU A 98 -8.76 -4.81 -3.03
CA LEU A 98 -9.81 -3.82 -3.29
C LEU A 98 -10.87 -4.43 -4.21
N GLU A 99 -12.14 -4.28 -3.85
CA GLU A 99 -13.30 -4.68 -4.68
C GLU A 99 -13.65 -3.61 -5.73
N LEU A 100 -12.65 -2.88 -6.22
CA LEU A 100 -12.85 -1.80 -7.19
C LEU A 100 -12.88 -2.36 -8.61
N SER A 101 -13.81 -1.86 -9.42
CA SER A 101 -13.76 -2.13 -10.85
C SER A 101 -12.57 -1.40 -11.51
N VAL A 102 -12.04 -1.95 -12.60
CA VAL A 102 -10.96 -1.31 -13.39
C VAL A 102 -11.41 0.09 -13.85
N SER A 103 -12.70 0.23 -14.17
CA SER A 103 -13.35 1.50 -14.51
C SER A 103 -13.34 2.51 -13.36
N GLU A 104 -13.68 2.10 -12.14
CA GLU A 104 -13.65 2.99 -10.96
C GLU A 104 -12.23 3.47 -10.65
N PHE A 105 -11.24 2.59 -10.78
CA PHE A 105 -9.86 2.99 -10.55
C PHE A 105 -9.36 4.00 -11.60
N ARG A 106 -9.69 3.79 -12.88
CA ARG A 106 -9.37 4.75 -13.95
C ARG A 106 -10.11 6.07 -13.76
N ALA A 107 -11.37 6.03 -13.33
CA ALA A 107 -12.12 7.24 -12.98
C ALA A 107 -11.42 8.01 -11.84
N GLN A 108 -10.94 7.33 -10.80
CA GLN A 108 -10.12 7.96 -9.76
C GLN A 108 -8.84 8.57 -10.34
N GLN A 109 -8.10 7.86 -11.18
CA GLN A 109 -6.89 8.41 -11.82
C GLN A 109 -7.18 9.68 -12.62
N LEU A 110 -8.26 9.71 -13.41
CA LEU A 110 -8.68 10.87 -14.17
C LEU A 110 -9.12 12.02 -13.25
N MET A 111 -9.79 11.74 -12.14
CA MET A 111 -10.14 12.76 -11.15
C MET A 111 -8.90 13.38 -10.50
N TRP A 112 -7.91 12.57 -10.11
CA TRP A 112 -6.65 13.08 -9.55
C TRP A 112 -5.85 13.90 -10.56
N ALA A 113 -5.84 13.49 -11.83
CA ALA A 113 -5.28 14.27 -12.91
C ALA A 113 -6.04 15.60 -13.12
N GLY A 114 -7.37 15.56 -13.06
CA GLY A 114 -8.24 16.74 -13.16
C GLY A 114 -8.05 17.73 -12.01
N ILE A 115 -7.85 17.26 -10.79
CA ILE A 115 -7.47 18.10 -9.64
C ILE A 115 -6.11 18.75 -9.90
N GLY A 116 -5.13 17.98 -10.40
CA GLY A 116 -3.83 18.51 -10.79
C GLY A 116 -3.93 19.61 -11.86
N LEU A 117 -4.81 19.41 -12.85
CA LEU A 117 -5.08 20.39 -13.90
C LEU A 117 -5.74 21.66 -13.34
N GLY A 118 -6.75 21.51 -12.49
CA GLY A 118 -7.43 22.64 -11.84
C GLY A 118 -6.47 23.48 -10.99
N LEU A 119 -5.57 22.81 -10.25
CA LEU A 119 -4.50 23.49 -9.51
C LEU A 119 -3.54 24.22 -10.46
N ALA A 120 -3.10 23.59 -11.54
CA ALA A 120 -2.18 24.23 -12.49
C ALA A 120 -2.79 25.48 -13.16
N ILE A 121 -4.07 25.42 -13.53
CA ILE A 121 -4.80 26.57 -14.06
C ILE A 121 -4.90 27.67 -13.01
N PHE A 122 -5.27 27.33 -11.77
CA PHE A 122 -5.35 28.27 -10.67
C PHE A 122 -4.01 29.00 -10.44
N PHE A 123 -2.91 28.25 -10.37
CA PHE A 123 -1.56 28.81 -10.25
C PHE A 123 -1.19 29.73 -11.41
N THR A 124 -1.57 29.35 -12.63
CA THR A 124 -1.31 30.15 -13.83
C THR A 124 -2.07 31.48 -13.77
N ILE A 125 -3.37 31.46 -13.44
CA ILE A 125 -4.22 32.65 -13.33
C ILE A 125 -3.71 33.59 -12.23
N VAL A 126 -3.32 33.07 -11.06
CA VAL A 126 -2.78 33.87 -9.95
C VAL A 126 -1.42 34.49 -10.28
N SER A 127 -0.66 33.91 -11.21
CA SER A 127 0.66 34.42 -11.61
C SER A 127 0.59 35.58 -12.61
N VAL A 128 -0.52 35.75 -13.35
CA VAL A 128 -0.67 36.80 -14.38
C VAL A 128 -0.65 38.23 -13.80
N PRO A 129 -1.35 38.56 -12.70
CA PRO A 129 -1.34 39.92 -12.15
C PRO A 129 0.01 40.36 -11.56
N ASN A 130 0.86 39.41 -11.17
CA ASN A 130 2.10 39.68 -10.45
C ASN A 130 3.31 40.01 -11.35
N GLN A 131 3.13 40.13 -12.68
CA GLN A 131 4.21 40.33 -13.68
C GLN A 131 5.36 39.29 -13.68
N ASN A 132 5.34 38.30 -12.79
CA ASN A 132 6.25 37.13 -12.76
C ASN A 132 5.82 36.01 -13.73
N PHE A 133 5.12 36.36 -14.81
CA PHE A 133 4.59 35.38 -15.75
C PHE A 133 5.71 34.84 -16.65
N ASN A 134 6.26 33.68 -16.28
CA ASN A 134 7.13 32.91 -17.15
C ASN A 134 6.30 31.90 -17.95
N PRO A 135 6.11 32.08 -19.27
CA PRO A 135 5.24 31.22 -20.09
C PRO A 135 5.73 29.77 -20.13
N MET A 136 7.04 29.56 -19.99
CA MET A 136 7.63 28.23 -19.95
C MET A 136 7.25 27.50 -18.65
N LEU A 137 7.25 28.20 -17.52
CA LEU A 137 6.88 27.62 -16.22
C LEU A 137 5.39 27.28 -16.16
N SER A 138 4.51 28.15 -16.69
CA SER A 138 3.07 27.84 -16.77
C SER A 138 2.78 26.61 -17.63
N LEU A 139 3.48 26.47 -18.77
CA LEU A 139 3.33 25.30 -19.63
C LEU A 139 3.76 24.02 -18.91
N VAL A 140 4.89 24.07 -18.20
CA VAL A 140 5.39 22.95 -17.39
C VAL A 140 4.40 22.59 -16.28
N LEU A 141 3.80 23.55 -15.58
CA LEU A 141 2.82 23.27 -14.53
C LEU A 141 1.53 22.64 -15.08
N VAL A 142 0.99 23.19 -16.18
CA VAL A 142 -0.25 22.69 -16.80
C VAL A 142 -0.11 21.26 -17.29
N ILE A 143 1.07 20.87 -17.78
CA ILE A 143 1.33 19.50 -18.22
C ILE A 143 1.76 18.62 -17.03
N GLY A 144 2.61 19.14 -16.14
CA GLY A 144 3.27 18.38 -15.08
C GLY A 144 2.35 17.98 -13.93
N LEU A 145 1.48 18.86 -13.43
CA LEU A 145 0.61 18.55 -12.29
C LEU A 145 -0.42 17.44 -12.58
N PRO A 146 -1.11 17.42 -13.74
CA PRO A 146 -2.03 16.32 -14.06
C PRO A 146 -1.32 14.97 -14.13
N ILE A 147 -0.14 14.93 -14.77
CA ILE A 147 0.69 13.73 -14.85
C ILE A 147 1.12 13.29 -13.44
N CYS A 148 1.54 14.23 -12.60
CA CYS A 148 1.90 13.95 -11.22
C CYS A 148 0.71 13.36 -10.43
N GLY A 149 -0.50 13.93 -10.57
CA GLY A 149 -1.71 13.41 -9.94
C GLY A 149 -2.05 11.98 -10.37
N PHE A 150 -1.93 11.69 -11.66
CA PHE A 150 -2.11 10.34 -12.22
C PHE A 150 -1.10 9.34 -11.63
N LEU A 151 0.19 9.69 -11.64
CA LEU A 151 1.28 8.85 -11.13
C LEU A 151 1.18 8.64 -9.62
N LEU A 152 0.76 9.66 -8.87
CA LEU A 152 0.59 9.58 -7.42
C LEU A 152 -0.46 8.53 -7.05
N ARG A 153 -1.58 8.47 -7.79
CA ARG A 153 -2.64 7.48 -7.54
C ARG A 153 -2.16 6.05 -7.83
N ASP A 154 -1.37 5.85 -8.88
CA ASP A 154 -0.78 4.54 -9.21
C ASP A 154 0.27 4.10 -8.18
N TRP A 155 1.13 5.04 -7.76
CA TRP A 155 2.09 4.80 -6.69
C TRP A 155 1.39 4.38 -5.40
N TRP A 156 0.26 5.01 -5.07
CA TRP A 156 -0.54 4.67 -3.89
C TRP A 156 -1.17 3.28 -3.95
N LEU A 157 -1.55 2.82 -5.15
CA LEU A 157 -1.98 1.43 -5.36
C LEU A 157 -0.81 0.47 -5.09
N GLY A 158 0.38 0.75 -5.63
CA GLY A 158 1.58 -0.06 -5.38
C GLY A 158 1.92 -0.17 -3.89
N GLU A 159 1.89 0.95 -3.18
CA GLU A 159 2.11 1.00 -1.73
C GLU A 159 1.05 0.18 -0.96
N THR A 160 -0.23 0.26 -1.36
CA THR A 160 -1.32 -0.51 -0.75
C THR A 160 -1.10 -2.02 -0.93
N ILE A 161 -0.70 -2.45 -2.13
CA ILE A 161 -0.35 -3.85 -2.41
C ILE A 161 0.80 -4.30 -1.52
N SER A 162 1.89 -3.52 -1.46
CA SER A 162 3.07 -3.86 -0.66
C SER A 162 2.75 -3.96 0.83
N ARG A 163 2.00 -3.00 1.39
CA ARG A 163 1.58 -3.01 2.79
C ARG A 163 0.71 -4.23 3.11
N ARG A 164 -0.21 -4.59 2.22
CA ARG A 164 -1.06 -5.75 2.39
C ARG A 164 -0.25 -7.05 2.35
N ALA A 165 0.67 -7.18 1.40
CA ALA A 165 1.57 -8.33 1.30
C ALA A 165 2.41 -8.50 2.57
N GLN A 166 2.97 -7.41 3.10
CA GLN A 166 3.72 -7.43 4.37
C GLN A 166 2.87 -7.88 5.55
N LYS A 167 1.61 -7.42 5.65
CA LYS A 167 0.68 -7.88 6.69
C LYS A 167 0.39 -9.37 6.58
N ILE A 168 0.17 -9.87 5.36
CA ILE A 168 -0.06 -11.29 5.10
C ILE A 168 1.17 -12.11 5.51
N LEU A 169 2.37 -11.74 5.05
CA LEU A 169 3.61 -12.43 5.38
C LEU A 169 3.91 -12.41 6.88
N GLY A 170 3.65 -11.29 7.56
CA GLY A 170 3.82 -11.20 9.02
C GLY A 170 2.87 -12.10 9.81
N GLN A 171 1.68 -12.40 9.29
CA GLN A 171 0.70 -13.31 9.91
C GLN A 171 0.95 -14.78 9.55
N PHE A 172 1.63 -15.04 8.43
CA PHE A 172 1.71 -16.35 7.82
C PHE A 172 2.36 -17.43 8.71
N PRO A 173 3.48 -17.19 9.43
CA PRO A 173 4.08 -18.21 10.29
C PRO A 173 3.12 -18.76 11.36
N ASN A 174 2.40 -17.86 12.04
CA ASN A 174 1.44 -18.24 13.07
C ASN A 174 0.28 -19.05 12.50
N VAL A 175 -0.22 -18.64 11.33
CA VAL A 175 -1.32 -19.36 10.68
C VAL A 175 -0.88 -20.73 10.15
N ALA A 176 0.31 -20.81 9.54
CA ALA A 176 0.86 -22.07 9.07
C ALA A 176 1.04 -23.07 10.21
N GLU A 177 1.51 -22.62 11.38
CA GLU A 177 1.65 -23.45 12.59
C GLU A 177 0.29 -23.92 13.12
N LEU A 178 -0.71 -23.04 13.18
CA LEU A 178 -2.07 -23.44 13.57
C LEU A 178 -2.68 -24.44 12.59
N MET A 179 -2.45 -24.28 11.29
CA MET A 179 -2.92 -25.22 10.27
C MET A 179 -2.24 -26.58 10.42
N ALA A 180 -0.91 -26.60 10.63
CA ALA A 180 -0.15 -27.82 10.87
C ALA A 180 -0.62 -28.55 12.14
N LEU A 181 -0.88 -27.82 13.23
CA LEU A 181 -1.40 -28.38 14.47
C LEU A 181 -2.81 -28.97 14.28
N SER A 182 -3.67 -28.28 13.54
CA SER A 182 -5.05 -28.73 13.28
C SER A 182 -5.06 -30.02 12.44
N VAL A 183 -4.23 -30.08 11.40
CA VAL A 183 -4.05 -31.29 10.59
C VAL A 183 -3.43 -32.42 11.41
N ALA A 184 -2.44 -32.13 12.27
CA ALA A 184 -1.84 -33.13 13.15
C ALA A 184 -2.84 -33.69 14.17
N ALA A 185 -3.85 -32.91 14.56
CA ALA A 185 -4.97 -33.36 15.38
C ALA A 185 -6.01 -34.20 14.61
N GLY A 186 -5.79 -34.46 13.31
CA GLY A 186 -6.66 -35.28 12.47
C GLY A 186 -7.79 -34.50 11.78
N GLU A 187 -7.79 -33.17 11.81
CA GLU A 187 -8.75 -32.38 11.04
C GLU A 187 -8.47 -32.51 9.53
N SER A 188 -9.54 -32.57 8.73
CA SER A 188 -9.43 -32.51 7.27
C SER A 188 -8.86 -31.16 6.83
N THR A 189 -8.29 -31.07 5.61
CA THR A 189 -7.74 -29.81 5.08
C THR A 189 -8.75 -28.66 5.13
N LEU A 190 -10.02 -28.94 4.82
CA LEU A 190 -11.11 -27.96 4.89
C LEU A 190 -11.47 -27.62 6.35
N GLY A 191 -11.48 -28.61 7.25
CA GLY A 191 -11.73 -28.41 8.68
C GLY A 191 -10.65 -27.54 9.35
N ALA A 192 -9.38 -27.86 9.09
CA ALA A 192 -8.23 -27.10 9.56
C ALA A 192 -8.28 -25.64 9.06
N LEU A 193 -8.69 -25.43 7.80
CA LEU A 193 -8.87 -24.09 7.24
C LEU A 193 -9.98 -23.31 7.95
N GLU A 194 -11.10 -23.95 8.25
CA GLU A 194 -12.21 -23.35 8.99
C GLU A 194 -11.82 -23.02 10.44
N ARG A 195 -11.07 -23.90 11.10
CA ARG A 195 -10.52 -23.66 12.44
C ARG A 195 -9.57 -22.47 12.47
N VAL A 196 -8.64 -22.41 11.52
CA VAL A 196 -7.70 -21.29 11.37
C VAL A 196 -8.45 -19.99 11.14
N ARG A 197 -9.45 -19.97 10.25
CA ARG A 197 -10.29 -18.79 9.99
C ARG A 197 -11.01 -18.29 11.24
N ARG A 198 -11.48 -19.20 12.09
CA ARG A 198 -12.17 -18.85 13.36
C ARG A 198 -11.22 -18.38 14.46
N SER A 199 -9.96 -18.83 14.42
CA SER A 199 -8.98 -18.59 15.48
C SER A 199 -8.03 -17.42 15.21
N THR A 200 -8.05 -16.88 13.99
CA THR A 200 -7.14 -15.81 13.56
C THR A 200 -7.91 -14.69 12.88
N ASP A 201 -7.45 -13.45 13.07
CA ASP A 201 -7.94 -12.27 12.36
C ASP A 201 -6.87 -11.68 11.45
N GLY A 202 -7.28 -10.90 10.45
CA GLY A 202 -6.38 -10.15 9.56
C GLY A 202 -6.52 -10.49 8.08
N GLU A 203 -5.63 -9.92 7.27
CA GLU A 203 -5.69 -10.00 5.80
C GLU A 203 -5.60 -11.43 5.28
N LEU A 204 -4.76 -12.28 5.90
CA LEU A 204 -4.62 -13.68 5.51
C LEU A 204 -5.85 -14.50 5.93
N SER A 205 -6.42 -14.20 7.10
CA SER A 205 -7.65 -14.82 7.56
C SER A 205 -8.83 -14.51 6.62
N GLU A 206 -8.94 -13.26 6.14
CA GLU A 206 -9.94 -12.89 5.12
C GLU A 206 -9.74 -13.64 3.79
N GLU A 207 -8.50 -13.85 3.34
CA GLU A 207 -8.23 -14.67 2.15
C GLU A 207 -8.68 -16.13 2.35
N PHE A 208 -8.46 -16.72 3.52
CA PHE A 208 -9.00 -18.04 3.84
C PHE A 208 -10.53 -18.05 3.92
N GLY A 209 -11.14 -16.96 4.41
CA GLY A 209 -12.59 -16.76 4.35
C GLY A 209 -13.12 -16.79 2.92
N ARG A 210 -12.43 -16.15 1.97
CA ARG A 210 -12.76 -16.20 0.54
C ARG A 210 -12.61 -17.60 -0.03
N VAL A 211 -11.56 -18.35 0.35
CA VAL A 211 -11.41 -19.76 -0.05
C VAL A 211 -12.59 -20.60 0.46
N LEU A 212 -12.98 -20.45 1.72
CA LEU A 212 -14.13 -21.17 2.28
C LEU A 212 -15.44 -20.79 1.58
N ALA A 213 -15.63 -19.52 1.22
CA ALA A 213 -16.79 -19.07 0.46
C ALA A 213 -16.82 -19.66 -0.95
N ASP A 214 -15.68 -19.65 -1.67
CA ASP A 214 -15.53 -20.28 -2.99
C ASP A 214 -15.89 -21.77 -2.91
N VAL A 215 -15.38 -22.49 -1.90
CA VAL A 215 -15.68 -23.91 -1.72
C VAL A 215 -17.16 -24.16 -1.40
N ARG A 216 -17.77 -23.34 -0.55
CA ARG A 216 -19.22 -23.41 -0.25
C ARG A 216 -20.09 -23.10 -1.46
N SER A 217 -19.58 -22.33 -2.42
CA SER A 217 -20.25 -22.06 -3.69
C SER A 217 -20.08 -23.17 -4.74
N GLY A 218 -19.38 -24.26 -4.40
CA GLY A 218 -19.20 -25.43 -5.26
C GLY A 218 -17.86 -25.47 -6.00
N ARG A 219 -16.96 -24.51 -5.77
CA ARG A 219 -15.61 -24.54 -6.36
C ARG A 219 -14.75 -25.61 -5.67
N GLY A 220 -13.90 -26.30 -6.42
CA GLY A 220 -12.95 -27.26 -5.84
C GLY A 220 -11.95 -26.59 -4.88
N LEU A 221 -11.67 -27.21 -3.73
CA LEU A 221 -10.75 -26.68 -2.70
C LEU A 221 -9.36 -26.36 -3.28
N GLY A 222 -8.80 -27.25 -4.09
CA GLY A 222 -7.49 -27.02 -4.71
C GLY A 222 -7.48 -25.83 -5.66
N GLU A 223 -8.56 -25.64 -6.42
CA GLU A 223 -8.69 -24.48 -7.31
C GLU A 223 -8.85 -23.17 -6.53
N ALA A 224 -9.65 -23.18 -5.47
CA ALA A 224 -9.86 -22.04 -4.59
C ALA A 224 -8.55 -21.63 -3.87
N LEU A 225 -7.78 -22.59 -3.36
CA LEU A 225 -6.48 -22.35 -2.73
C LEU A 225 -5.44 -21.83 -3.74
N ARG A 226 -5.38 -22.37 -4.96
CA ARG A 226 -4.50 -21.86 -6.02
C ARG A 226 -4.90 -20.45 -6.46
N SER A 227 -6.20 -20.17 -6.53
CA SER A 227 -6.73 -18.83 -6.81
C SER A 227 -6.30 -17.83 -5.73
N MET A 228 -6.38 -18.23 -4.45
CA MET A 228 -5.88 -17.44 -3.34
C MET A 228 -4.35 -17.21 -3.44
N ALA A 229 -3.55 -18.24 -3.66
CA ALA A 229 -2.11 -18.11 -3.82
C ALA A 229 -1.74 -17.15 -4.95
N LYS A 230 -2.44 -17.21 -6.09
CA LYS A 230 -2.28 -16.26 -7.22
C LYS A 230 -2.67 -14.83 -6.87
N ARG A 231 -3.66 -14.61 -6.00
CA ARG A 231 -4.05 -13.26 -5.54
C ARG A 231 -3.07 -12.68 -4.53
N VAL A 232 -2.60 -13.51 -3.60
CA VAL A 232 -1.59 -13.13 -2.59
C VAL A 232 -0.25 -12.86 -3.25
N ASP A 233 0.10 -13.65 -4.28
CA ASP A 233 1.28 -13.48 -5.12
C ASP A 233 2.58 -13.44 -4.31
N GLN A 234 2.73 -14.42 -3.41
CA GLN A 234 3.93 -14.62 -2.62
C GLN A 234 4.43 -16.05 -2.82
N ASP A 235 5.69 -16.20 -3.23
CA ASP A 235 6.27 -17.51 -3.57
C ASP A 235 6.14 -18.52 -2.44
N ILE A 236 6.34 -18.07 -1.20
CA ILE A 236 6.25 -18.92 -0.02
C ILE A 236 4.82 -19.43 0.24
N MET A 237 3.80 -18.59 -0.05
CA MET A 237 2.39 -18.99 0.03
C MET A 237 2.05 -19.99 -1.07
N THR A 238 2.53 -19.76 -2.29
CA THR A 238 2.32 -20.68 -3.42
C THR A 238 2.94 -22.05 -3.13
N ARG A 239 4.19 -22.10 -2.65
CA ARG A 239 4.85 -23.35 -2.26
C ARG A 239 4.11 -24.09 -1.15
N PHE A 240 3.66 -23.38 -0.12
CA PHE A 240 2.88 -23.94 0.98
C PHE A 240 1.58 -24.58 0.49
N VAL A 241 0.81 -23.85 -0.34
CA VAL A 241 -0.44 -24.35 -0.93
C VAL A 241 -0.17 -25.55 -1.83
N ASP A 242 0.84 -25.49 -2.69
CA ASP A 242 1.18 -26.59 -3.59
C ASP A 242 1.59 -27.85 -2.81
N ALA A 243 2.41 -27.71 -1.77
CA ALA A 243 2.81 -28.82 -0.91
C ALA A 243 1.60 -29.48 -0.22
N MET A 244 0.69 -28.67 0.31
CA MET A 244 -0.55 -29.14 0.94
C MET A 244 -1.44 -29.90 -0.06
N LEU A 245 -1.60 -29.38 -1.28
CA LEU A 245 -2.41 -30.02 -2.33
C LEU A 245 -1.78 -31.32 -2.79
N VAL A 246 -0.47 -31.32 -3.08
CA VAL A 246 0.26 -32.53 -3.47
C VAL A 246 0.18 -33.60 -2.39
N ALA A 247 0.29 -33.22 -1.12
CA ALA A 247 0.19 -34.17 -0.01
C ALA A 247 -1.22 -34.76 0.12
N THR A 248 -2.25 -33.94 -0.08
CA THR A 248 -3.64 -34.39 -0.08
C THR A 248 -3.93 -35.33 -1.25
N ASP A 249 -3.48 -34.97 -2.47
CA ASP A 249 -3.74 -35.75 -3.69
C ASP A 249 -2.97 -37.08 -3.72
N ARG A 250 -1.74 -37.10 -3.18
CA ARG A 250 -0.88 -38.31 -3.16
C ARG A 250 -1.04 -39.14 -1.89
N GLY A 251 -1.83 -38.70 -0.92
CA GLY A 251 -2.00 -39.38 0.36
C GLY A 251 -0.71 -39.46 1.19
N THR A 252 0.24 -38.55 1.00
CA THR A 252 1.43 -38.49 1.87
C THR A 252 1.02 -37.97 3.25
N PRO A 253 1.81 -38.22 4.31
CA PRO A 253 1.48 -37.77 5.66
C PRO A 253 1.34 -36.25 5.75
N LEU A 254 0.12 -35.73 5.58
CA LEU A 254 -0.18 -34.30 5.49
C LEU A 254 0.31 -33.56 6.76
N ALA A 255 0.17 -34.17 7.92
CA ALA A 255 0.66 -33.62 9.18
C ALA A 255 2.18 -33.41 9.20
N GLN A 256 2.97 -34.26 8.53
CA GLN A 256 4.42 -34.06 8.40
C GLN A 256 4.71 -32.93 7.43
N VAL A 257 4.11 -32.95 6.23
CA VAL A 257 4.30 -31.93 5.20
C VAL A 257 3.94 -30.54 5.73
N MET A 258 2.81 -30.42 6.43
CA MET A 258 2.38 -29.14 7.01
C MET A 258 3.31 -28.65 8.13
N ARG A 259 3.89 -29.55 8.94
CA ARG A 259 4.88 -29.18 9.96
C ARG A 259 6.17 -28.67 9.31
N ASP A 260 6.67 -29.37 8.29
CA ASP A 260 7.85 -28.97 7.54
C ASP A 260 7.63 -27.60 6.87
N GLN A 261 6.47 -27.41 6.24
CA GLN A 261 6.12 -26.13 5.62
C GLN A 261 5.92 -25.00 6.64
N ALA A 262 5.35 -25.27 7.82
CA ALA A 262 5.26 -24.27 8.87
C ALA A 262 6.65 -23.85 9.38
N GLN A 263 7.58 -24.80 9.48
CA GLN A 263 8.97 -24.53 9.82
C GLN A 263 9.67 -23.68 8.74
N ASP A 264 9.50 -24.03 7.47
CA ASP A 264 10.04 -23.25 6.34
C ASP A 264 9.54 -21.79 6.37
N VAL A 265 8.26 -21.58 6.66
CA VAL A 265 7.66 -20.25 6.79
C VAL A 265 8.25 -19.47 7.96
N ARG A 266 8.46 -20.12 9.11
CA ARG A 266 9.11 -19.50 10.29
C ARG A 266 10.55 -19.11 9.99
N ASP A 267 11.31 -19.99 9.34
CA ASP A 267 12.70 -19.73 9.00
C ASP A 267 12.83 -18.62 7.95
N ALA A 268 11.92 -18.55 6.98
CA ALA A 268 11.85 -17.44 6.04
C ALA A 268 11.55 -16.10 6.75
N ALA A 269 10.58 -16.07 7.66
CA ALA A 269 10.27 -14.87 8.44
C ALA A 269 11.47 -14.43 9.30
N LYS A 270 12.21 -15.38 9.90
CA LYS A 270 13.43 -15.08 10.64
C LYS A 270 14.52 -14.49 9.74
N ARG A 271 14.71 -15.03 8.54
CA ARG A 271 15.67 -14.49 7.55
C ARG A 271 15.31 -13.07 7.14
N GLU A 272 14.04 -12.80 6.83
CA GLU A 272 13.57 -11.46 6.47
C GLU A 272 13.80 -10.44 7.61
N LEU A 273 13.57 -10.85 8.86
CA LEU A 273 13.86 -10.02 10.03
C LEU A 273 15.35 -9.71 10.15
N MET A 274 16.23 -10.69 9.94
CA MET A 274 17.67 -10.49 9.99
C MET A 274 18.17 -9.58 8.85
N GLU A 275 17.67 -9.77 7.64
CA GLU A 275 17.99 -8.91 6.49
C GLU A 275 17.55 -7.46 6.73
N THR A 276 16.35 -7.27 7.28
CA THR A 276 15.81 -5.95 7.59
C THR A 276 16.58 -5.29 8.73
N ALA A 277 16.98 -6.07 9.75
CA ALA A 277 17.83 -5.60 10.84
C ALA A 277 19.19 -5.14 10.32
N GLY A 278 19.87 -5.94 9.50
CA GLY A 278 21.17 -5.58 8.92
C GLY A 278 21.11 -4.35 8.01
N LYS A 279 20.08 -4.23 7.17
CA LYS A 279 19.85 -3.02 6.35
C LYS A 279 19.64 -1.78 7.23
N LYS A 280 18.90 -1.91 8.33
CA LYS A 280 18.64 -0.81 9.25
C LYS A 280 19.89 -0.40 10.03
N GLU A 281 20.72 -1.36 10.43
CA GLU A 281 22.01 -1.12 11.06
C GLU A 281 22.94 -0.31 10.14
N LEU A 282 23.08 -0.72 8.87
CA LEU A 282 23.85 0.04 7.90
C LEU A 282 23.27 1.45 7.67
N SER A 283 21.95 1.57 7.61
CA SER A 283 21.28 2.88 7.47
C SER A 283 21.50 3.80 8.68
N MET A 284 21.80 3.28 9.87
CA MET A 284 22.12 4.10 11.05
C MET A 284 23.52 4.72 10.95
N LEU A 285 24.43 4.14 10.15
CA LEU A 285 25.76 4.70 9.92
C LEU A 285 25.71 5.96 9.03
N PHE A 286 24.73 6.08 8.14
CA PHE A 286 24.64 7.20 7.21
C PHE A 286 24.60 8.57 7.89
N PRO A 287 23.70 8.85 8.88
CA PRO A 287 23.74 10.12 9.62
C PRO A 287 25.03 10.35 10.40
N VAL A 288 25.69 9.28 10.86
CA VAL A 288 26.96 9.38 11.61
C VAL A 288 28.07 9.85 10.68
N VAL A 289 28.22 9.20 9.52
CA VAL A 289 29.27 9.49 8.54
C VAL A 289 29.05 10.83 7.83
N PHE A 290 27.83 11.14 7.41
CA PHE A 290 27.54 12.37 6.67
C PHE A 290 27.10 13.55 7.53
N GLY A 291 26.76 13.33 8.80
CA GLY A 291 26.38 14.38 9.74
C GLY A 291 27.51 14.70 10.72
N ILE A 292 27.90 13.72 11.53
CA ILE A 292 28.82 13.94 12.65
C ILE A 292 30.24 14.20 12.16
N LEU A 293 30.77 13.38 11.25
CA LEU A 293 32.15 13.50 10.76
C LEU A 293 32.44 14.86 10.10
N PRO A 294 31.67 15.35 9.09
CA PRO A 294 31.94 16.66 8.50
C PRO A 294 31.76 17.80 9.50
N LEU A 295 30.78 17.69 10.42
CA LEU A 295 30.61 18.68 11.49
C LEU A 295 31.84 18.74 12.40
N THR A 296 32.41 17.59 12.78
CA THR A 296 33.64 17.54 13.59
C THR A 296 34.84 18.10 12.85
N VAL A 297 34.97 17.86 11.54
CA VAL A 297 36.06 18.43 10.72
C VAL A 297 35.93 19.96 10.66
N ILE A 298 34.73 20.49 10.41
CA ILE A 298 34.49 21.94 10.40
C ILE A 298 34.87 22.54 11.75
N PHE A 299 34.44 21.93 12.86
CA PHE A 299 34.71 22.44 14.20
C PHE A 299 36.21 22.40 14.55
N ALA A 300 36.92 21.35 14.15
CA ALA A 300 38.36 21.22 14.37
C ALA A 300 39.19 22.22 13.54
N VAL A 301 38.79 22.48 12.29
CA VAL A 301 39.51 23.38 11.39
C VAL A 301 39.21 24.85 11.66
N PHE A 302 37.99 25.18 12.13
CA PHE A 302 37.52 26.55 12.41
C PHE A 302 38.53 27.47 13.13
N PRO A 303 39.11 27.11 14.29
CA PRO A 303 40.08 27.97 14.97
C PRO A 303 41.34 28.22 14.13
N GLY A 304 41.78 27.24 13.35
CA GLY A 304 42.92 27.38 12.44
C GLY A 304 42.68 28.42 11.36
N ILE A 305 41.48 28.43 10.75
CA ILE A 305 41.12 29.43 9.73
C ILE A 305 41.08 30.83 10.34
N THR A 306 40.47 30.97 11.52
CA THR A 306 40.37 32.28 12.18
C THR A 306 41.73 32.86 12.58
N LEU A 307 42.75 32.02 12.82
CA LEU A 307 44.08 32.50 13.18
C LEU A 307 44.87 33.06 11.99
N PHE A 308 44.57 32.64 10.76
CA PHE A 308 45.23 33.16 9.56
C PHE A 308 44.68 34.52 9.10
N ASP A 309 43.48 34.92 9.52
CA ASP A 309 42.84 36.18 9.12
C ASP A 309 43.26 37.40 9.98
N PHE A 310 44.07 37.24 11.03
CA PHE A 310 44.48 38.34 11.95
C PHE A 310 45.90 38.90 11.73
N SER A 311 46.58 38.53 10.65
CA SER A 311 47.95 38.99 10.38
C SER A 311 48.07 39.77 9.06
N PHE A 312 47.30 40.84 8.89
CA PHE A 312 47.60 41.95 7.96
C PHE A 312 47.02 43.26 8.49
#